data_AF-A0A7S2A618-F1
#
_entry.id   AF-A0A7S2A618-F1
#
_cell.length_a   1.000
_cell.length_b   1.000
_cell.length_c   1.000
_cell.angle_alpha   90.00
_cell.angle_beta   90.00
_cell.angle_gamma   90.00
#
_symmetry.space_group_name_H-M   'P 1'
#
loop_
_entity.id
_entity.type
_entity.pdbx_description
1 polymer ?
#
loop_
_entity_poly.entity_id
_entity_poly.type
_entity_poly.pdbx_seq_one_letter_code
_entity_poly.pdbx_strand_id
1 'polypeptide(L)'
;DAKPTLTHYAITRLTNLNHLAHCITQNVDGLHRRSGLPRSRHSILHGCVFTEKCETCSTEYFRDFDVGGLSFQTTGRICIHCHGQLRDTVLDWEDELPEEDWSMAQVQCDQA
;
A
#
# COMPACT_ATOMS: atom_id res chain seq x y z
N ASP A 1 13.52 -12.47 7.96
CA ASP A 1 12.53 -11.44 7.57
C ASP A 1 11.62 -11.05 8.70
N ALA A 2 11.17 -9.79 8.68
CA ALA A 2 10.16 -9.29 9.60
C ALA A 2 8.83 -10.05 9.40
N LYS A 3 8.08 -10.22 10.48
CA LYS A 3 6.72 -10.80 10.47
C LYS A 3 5.76 -9.81 11.11
N PRO A 4 4.46 -9.82 10.73
CA PRO A 4 3.49 -8.95 11.39
C PRO A 4 3.47 -9.19 12.90
N THR A 5 3.42 -8.12 13.67
CA THR A 5 3.36 -8.16 15.13
C THR A 5 1.93 -8.36 15.63
N LEU A 6 1.76 -8.55 16.95
CA LEU A 6 0.44 -8.64 17.57
C LEU A 6 -0.47 -7.46 17.21
N THR A 7 0.08 -6.24 17.15
CA THR A 7 -0.68 -5.03 16.79
C THR A 7 -1.25 -5.11 15.37
N HIS A 8 -0.47 -5.60 14.40
CA HIS A 8 -0.95 -5.75 13.02
C HIS A 8 -2.12 -6.74 12.93
N TYR A 9 -2.02 -7.87 13.63
CA TYR A 9 -3.10 -8.85 13.71
C TYR A 9 -4.32 -8.31 14.48
N ALA A 10 -4.12 -7.53 15.54
CA ALA A 10 -5.21 -6.90 16.29
C ALA A 10 -5.98 -5.90 15.42
N ILE A 11 -5.28 -5.02 14.68
CA ILE A 11 -5.89 -4.10 13.71
C ILE A 11 -6.69 -4.88 12.67
N THR A 12 -6.08 -5.90 12.07
CA THR A 12 -6.76 -6.75 11.07
C THR A 12 -8.02 -7.39 11.65
N ARG A 13 -7.96 -7.89 12.88
CA ARG A 13 -9.11 -8.51 13.55
C ARG A 13 -10.22 -7.49 13.82
N LEU A 14 -9.89 -6.30 14.30
CA LEU A 14 -10.87 -5.22 14.52
C LEU A 14 -11.52 -4.78 13.21
N THR A 15 -10.75 -4.67 12.12
CA THR A 15 -11.27 -4.37 10.78
C THR A 15 -12.24 -5.44 10.31
N ASN A 16 -11.89 -6.72 10.45
CA ASN A 16 -12.74 -7.84 10.03
C ASN A 16 -14.02 -7.97 10.87
N LEU A 17 -14.00 -7.52 12.12
CA LEU A 17 -15.17 -7.42 12.99
C LEU A 17 -15.99 -6.14 12.77
N ASN A 18 -15.58 -5.26 11.83
CA ASN A 18 -16.18 -3.95 11.58
C ASN A 18 -16.14 -3.00 12.79
N HIS A 19 -15.18 -3.18 13.70
CA HIS A 19 -14.91 -2.26 14.81
C HIS A 19 -13.89 -1.17 14.45
N LEU A 20 -13.10 -1.40 13.39
CA LEU A 20 -12.19 -0.41 12.83
C LEU A 20 -12.57 -0.19 11.37
N ALA A 21 -12.99 1.03 11.05
CA ALA A 21 -13.48 1.39 9.72
C ALA A 21 -12.36 1.31 8.68
N HIS A 22 -11.24 1.97 8.97
CA HIS A 22 -10.11 2.11 8.05
C HIS A 22 -8.78 2.26 8.79
N CYS A 23 -7.71 1.71 8.22
CA CYS A 23 -6.36 1.88 8.74
C CYS A 23 -5.56 2.77 7.79
N ILE A 24 -4.98 3.84 8.33
CA ILE A 24 -4.06 4.72 7.61
C ILE A 24 -2.67 4.46 8.16
N THR A 25 -1.70 4.17 7.29
CA THR A 25 -0.32 3.88 7.69
C THR A 25 0.69 4.73 6.94
N GLN A 26 1.78 5.06 7.62
CA GLN A 26 2.98 5.67 7.07
C GLN A 26 4.11 4.65 6.88
N ASN A 27 3.92 3.41 7.34
CA ASN A 27 4.93 2.36 7.24
C ASN A 27 5.01 1.80 5.82
N VAL A 28 6.22 1.53 5.35
CA VAL A 28 6.49 0.96 4.02
C VAL A 28 6.76 -0.56 4.05
N ASP A 29 6.70 -1.18 5.22
CA ASP A 29 7.13 -2.56 5.51
C ASP A 29 6.16 -3.66 5.01
N GLY A 30 4.98 -3.28 4.52
CA GLY A 30 3.96 -4.21 4.03
C GLY A 30 3.33 -5.13 5.08
N LEU A 31 3.62 -4.96 6.38
CA LEU A 31 3.21 -5.89 7.43
C LEU A 31 1.70 -5.88 7.69
N HIS A 32 1.02 -4.76 7.49
CA HIS A 32 -0.45 -4.70 7.55
C HIS A 32 -1.12 -5.57 6.48
N ARG A 33 -0.62 -5.55 5.24
CA ARG A 33 -1.14 -6.44 4.19
C ARG A 33 -0.83 -7.90 4.49
N ARG A 34 0.38 -8.19 4.95
CA ARG A 34 0.80 -9.56 5.31
C ARG A 34 0.06 -10.11 6.53
N SER A 35 -0.50 -9.27 7.40
CA SER A 35 -1.40 -9.72 8.48
C SER A 35 -2.81 -10.03 7.99
N GLY A 36 -3.14 -9.74 6.73
CA GLY A 36 -4.45 -9.97 6.13
C GLY A 36 -5.39 -8.77 6.15
N LEU A 37 -4.89 -7.55 6.40
CA LEU A 37 -5.71 -6.34 6.32
C LEU A 37 -6.20 -6.13 4.87
N PRO A 38 -7.52 -5.98 4.64
CA PRO A 38 -8.05 -5.76 3.29
C PRO A 38 -7.53 -4.45 2.68
N ARG A 39 -7.08 -4.49 1.41
CA ARG A 39 -6.61 -3.29 0.68
C ARG A 39 -7.67 -2.19 0.60
N SER A 40 -8.94 -2.55 0.52
CA SER A 40 -10.08 -1.62 0.51
C SER A 40 -10.32 -0.88 1.83
N ARG A 41 -9.65 -1.30 2.92
CA ARG A 41 -9.73 -0.66 4.25
C ARG A 41 -8.35 -0.20 4.74
N HIS A 42 -7.47 0.15 3.80
CA HIS A 42 -6.09 0.48 4.07
C HIS A 42 -5.59 1.60 3.16
N SER A 43 -5.21 2.74 3.74
CA SER A 43 -4.51 3.83 3.06
C SER A 43 -3.02 3.77 3.37
N ILE A 44 -2.18 3.66 2.35
CA ILE A 44 -0.72 3.50 2.46
C ILE A 44 -0.03 4.78 2.00
N LEU A 45 0.23 5.70 2.92
CA LEU A 45 0.59 7.08 2.57
C LEU A 45 2.00 7.22 1.98
N HIS A 46 2.94 6.34 2.34
CA HIS A 46 4.33 6.42 1.87
C HIS A 46 4.70 5.26 0.93
N GLY A 47 3.71 4.56 0.39
CA GLY A 47 3.94 3.37 -0.42
C GLY A 47 4.41 2.16 0.37
N CYS A 48 4.88 1.14 -0.35
CA CYS A 48 5.30 -0.13 0.24
C CYS A 48 6.40 -0.78 -0.60
N VAL A 49 7.47 -1.24 0.05
CA VAL A 49 8.63 -1.88 -0.62
C VAL A 49 8.27 -3.21 -1.32
N PHE A 50 7.08 -3.75 -1.05
CA PHE A 50 6.57 -4.97 -1.68
C PHE A 50 5.51 -4.69 -2.75
N THR A 51 5.24 -3.41 -3.05
CA THR A 51 4.18 -3.01 -3.98
C THR A 51 4.77 -2.29 -5.19
N GLU A 52 4.39 -2.75 -6.38
CA GLU A 52 4.61 -2.05 -7.64
C GLU A 52 3.28 -1.73 -8.32
N LYS A 53 3.22 -0.60 -9.02
CA LYS A 53 1.99 -0.10 -9.66
C LYS A 53 2.25 0.15 -11.15
N CYS A 54 1.29 -0.21 -11.99
CA CYS A 54 1.37 0.07 -13.42
C CYS A 54 1.18 1.57 -13.69
N GLU A 55 2.08 2.16 -14.47
CA GLU A 55 1.99 3.57 -14.84
C GLU A 55 0.82 3.88 -15.78
N THR A 56 0.35 2.89 -16.53
CA THR A 56 -0.69 3.09 -17.56
C THR A 56 -2.10 2.84 -17.03
N CYS A 57 -2.30 1.76 -16.28
CA CYS A 57 -3.64 1.33 -15.84
C CYS A 57 -3.80 1.30 -14.32
N SER A 58 -2.79 1.77 -13.58
CA SER A 58 -2.79 1.84 -12.12
C SER A 58 -3.01 0.50 -11.39
N THR A 59 -2.95 -0.64 -12.08
CA THR A 59 -3.03 -1.95 -11.40
C THR A 59 -1.87 -2.09 -10.42
N GLU A 60 -2.21 -2.41 -9.17
CA GLU A 60 -1.29 -2.66 -8.07
C GLU A 60 -0.95 -4.15 -7.98
N TYR A 61 0.34 -4.46 -7.80
CA TYR A 61 0.84 -5.81 -7.56
C TYR A 61 1.56 -5.86 -6.22
N PHE A 62 1.12 -6.75 -5.35
CA PHE A 62 1.85 -7.09 -4.13
C PHE A 62 2.73 -8.29 -4.36
N ARG A 63 4.00 -8.16 -4.00
CA ARG A 63 5.00 -9.19 -4.18
C ARG A 63 5.39 -9.79 -2.83
N ASP A 64 5.91 -11.01 -2.88
CA ASP A 64 6.54 -11.69 -1.75
C ASP A 64 8.03 -11.36 -1.62
N PHE A 65 8.54 -10.47 -2.49
CA PHE A 65 9.91 -9.95 -2.52
C PHE A 65 9.90 -8.42 -2.55
N ASP A 66 11.01 -7.82 -2.11
CA ASP A 66 11.25 -6.38 -2.24
C ASP A 66 11.36 -6.00 -3.72
N VAL A 67 10.47 -5.12 -4.18
CA VAL A 67 10.38 -4.73 -5.59
C VAL A 67 11.58 -3.88 -6.04
N GLY A 68 12.27 -3.26 -5.08
CA GLY A 68 13.34 -2.28 -5.29
C GLY A 68 12.83 -0.96 -5.87
N GLY A 69 13.59 0.11 -5.66
CA GLY A 69 13.27 1.46 -6.16
C GLY A 69 12.91 2.44 -5.04
N LEU A 70 12.95 3.72 -5.40
CA LEU A 70 12.60 4.87 -4.57
C LEU A 70 12.22 6.00 -5.52
N SER A 71 11.17 6.75 -5.19
CA SER A 71 10.66 7.82 -6.05
C SER A 71 10.22 7.30 -7.41
N PHE A 72 9.36 6.29 -7.38
CA PHE A 72 8.55 5.88 -8.53
C PHE A 72 9.38 5.37 -9.73
N GLN A 73 10.51 4.73 -9.46
CA GLN A 73 11.39 4.15 -10.47
C GLN A 73 10.75 2.92 -11.12
N THR A 74 11.05 2.74 -12.41
CA THR A 74 10.64 1.54 -13.13
C THR A 74 11.31 0.30 -12.55
N THR A 75 10.54 -0.75 -12.33
CA THR A 75 11.01 -2.02 -11.77
C THR A 75 11.56 -2.99 -12.82
N GLY A 76 11.45 -2.64 -14.10
CA GLY A 76 11.78 -3.49 -15.24
C GLY A 76 10.76 -4.60 -15.53
N ARG A 77 9.64 -4.65 -14.78
CA ARG A 77 8.55 -5.60 -14.97
C ARG A 77 7.38 -4.96 -15.72
N ILE A 78 6.54 -5.81 -16.32
CA ILE A 78 5.45 -5.40 -17.21
C ILE A 78 4.10 -5.82 -16.64
N CYS A 79 3.11 -4.93 -16.75
CA CYS A 79 1.74 -5.19 -16.34
C CYS A 79 1.08 -6.28 -17.20
N ILE A 80 0.47 -7.29 -16.56
CA ILE A 80 -0.20 -8.38 -17.29
C ILE A 80 -1.52 -7.95 -17.95
N HIS A 81 -2.09 -6.82 -17.53
CA HIS A 81 -3.39 -6.35 -18.03
C HIS A 81 -3.28 -5.43 -19.25
N CYS A 82 -2.25 -4.58 -19.31
CA CYS A 82 -2.10 -3.57 -20.37
C CYS A 82 -0.71 -3.51 -21.00
N HIS A 83 0.23 -4.35 -20.55
CA HIS A 83 1.62 -4.35 -21.01
C HIS A 83 2.42 -3.05 -20.75
N GLY A 84 1.91 -2.14 -19.92
CA GLY A 84 2.64 -0.96 -19.45
C GLY A 84 3.75 -1.29 -18.45
N GLN A 85 4.66 -0.33 -18.24
CA GLN A 85 5.73 -0.43 -17.24
C GLN A 85 5.16 -0.47 -15.82
N LEU A 86 5.80 -1.25 -14.95
CA LEU A 86 5.56 -1.24 -13.51
C LEU A 86 6.63 -0.40 -12.83
N ARG A 87 6.22 0.43 -11.88
CA ARG A 87 7.09 1.24 -11.04
C ARG A 87 6.91 0.92 -9.56
N ASP A 88 7.91 1.24 -8.75
CA ASP A 88 7.77 1.17 -7.30
C ASP A 88 6.76 2.22 -6.80
N THR A 89 6.40 2.09 -5.52
CA THR A 89 5.42 2.97 -4.87
C THR A 89 6.00 3.78 -3.72
N VAL A 90 7.27 3.59 -3.36
CA VAL A 90 7.88 4.21 -2.19
C VAL A 90 8.26 5.65 -2.51
N LEU A 91 7.88 6.55 -1.60
CA LEU A 91 8.14 7.98 -1.73
C LEU A 91 9.53 8.33 -1.21
N ASP A 92 10.20 9.24 -1.91
CA ASP A 92 11.28 10.08 -1.38
C ASP A 92 10.68 11.36 -0.76
N TRP A 93 11.51 12.17 -0.12
CA TRP A 93 11.09 13.34 0.66
C TRP A 93 10.30 14.39 -0.12
N GLU A 94 10.62 14.57 -1.39
CA GLU A 94 10.01 15.59 -2.26
C GLU A 94 8.83 15.05 -3.06
N ASP A 95 8.50 13.77 -2.91
CA ASP A 95 7.38 13.17 -3.62
C ASP A 95 6.05 13.54 -2.96
N GLU A 96 5.03 13.77 -3.79
CA GLU A 96 3.67 13.97 -3.33
C GLU A 96 3.07 12.66 -2.78
N LEU A 97 2.19 12.80 -1.77
CA LEU A 97 1.42 11.66 -1.28
C LEU A 97 0.56 11.06 -2.41
N PRO A 98 0.37 9.73 -2.44
CA PRO A 98 -0.46 9.07 -3.44
C PRO A 98 -1.91 9.55 -3.33
N GLU A 99 -2.39 10.24 -4.36
CA GLU A 99 -3.70 10.92 -4.38
C GLU A 99 -4.86 9.99 -3.98
N GLU A 100 -4.88 8.76 -4.48
CA GLU A 100 -5.92 7.76 -4.17
C GLU A 100 -5.96 7.43 -2.67
N ASP A 101 -4.81 7.12 -2.06
CA ASP A 101 -4.72 6.73 -0.66
C ASP A 101 -4.87 7.94 0.27
N TRP A 102 -4.39 9.12 -0.12
CA TRP A 102 -4.57 10.38 0.59
C TRP A 102 -6.04 10.82 0.63
N SER A 103 -6.70 10.85 -0.53
CA SER A 103 -8.12 11.23 -0.63
C SER A 103 -8.99 10.28 0.20
N MET A 104 -8.72 8.96 0.14
CA MET A 104 -9.43 7.99 0.96
C MET A 104 -9.18 8.23 2.46
N ALA A 105 -7.94 8.52 2.85
CA ALA A 105 -7.60 8.81 4.24
C ALA A 105 -8.38 10.03 4.77
N GLN A 106 -8.46 11.11 3.99
CA GLN A 106 -9.26 12.29 4.34
C GLN A 106 -10.74 11.95 4.51
N VAL A 107 -11.34 11.26 3.54
CA VAL A 107 -12.75 10.84 3.60
C VAL A 107 -13.04 10.01 4.86
N GLN A 108 -12.14 9.08 5.22
CA GLN A 108 -12.33 8.23 6.40
C GLN A 108 -12.15 9.00 7.71
N CYS A 109 -11.27 10.01 7.75
CA CYS A 109 -11.13 10.89 8.89
C CYS A 109 -12.38 11.77 9.10
N ASP A 110 -12.98 12.28 8.03
CA ASP A 110 -14.17 13.15 8.10
C ASP A 110 -15.43 12.39 8.53
N GLN A 111 -15.43 11.06 8.39
CA GLN A 111 -16.57 10.17 8.72
C GLN A 111 -16.45 9.51 10.09
N ALA A 112 -15.34 9.70 10.81
CA ALA A 112 -15.06 9.07 12.11
C ALA A 112 -15.71 9.84 13.27
#